data_AF-A0A411F664-F1
#
_entry.id   AF-A0A411F664-F1
#
_cell.length_a   1.000
_cell.length_b   1.000
_cell.length_c   1.000
_cell.angle_alpha   90.00
_cell.angle_beta   90.00
_cell.angle_gamma   90.00
#
_symmetry.space_group_name_H-M   'P 1'
#
loop_
_entity.id
_entity.type
_entity.pdbx_description
1 polymer ?
#
loop_
_entity_poly.entity_id
_entity_poly.type
_entity_poly.pdbx_seq_one_letter_code
_entity_poly.pdbx_strand_id
1 'polypeptide(L)'
;LCLVMSSSAITAEAVSDEKNIEENGTSKMRKCPKCKAHGQDTIWKGHKRLCPYKRCSCVRCKLVDERRHITKQQVRLYRNPDESPADALNGLDGIQEPLEKRLNRAAVDVPTLYLVILKACHYDLERSMMVIAQAKEEIKHAQEQATLYSQMLCF
;
A
#
# COMPACT_ATOMS: atom_id res chain seq x y z
N LEU A 1 34.35 44.73 -27.41
CA LEU A 1 33.52 44.41 -28.59
C LEU A 1 33.04 42.98 -28.41
N CYS A 2 31.82 42.84 -27.89
CA CYS A 2 31.26 41.62 -27.31
C CYS A 2 30.48 40.78 -28.32
N LEU A 3 30.68 39.47 -28.23
CA LEU A 3 29.68 38.39 -28.30
C LEU A 3 28.96 38.12 -29.63
N VAL A 4 29.28 36.93 -30.14
CA VAL A 4 28.59 36.13 -31.14
C VAL A 4 27.12 35.86 -30.78
N MET A 5 26.23 36.08 -31.75
CA MET A 5 24.86 35.58 -31.75
C MET A 5 24.71 34.49 -32.80
N SER A 6 24.28 33.30 -32.36
CA SER A 6 23.32 32.38 -33.01
C SER A 6 23.39 31.04 -32.28
N SER A 7 22.65 30.86 -31.19
CA SER A 7 21.26 30.38 -31.12
C SER A 7 21.20 28.91 -30.70
N SER A 8 20.79 28.76 -29.44
CA SER A 8 20.34 27.61 -28.67
C SER A 8 19.56 26.53 -29.42
N ALA A 9 19.73 25.26 -29.02
CA ALA A 9 18.65 24.45 -28.44
C ALA A 9 19.15 23.07 -27.97
N ILE A 10 19.16 22.89 -26.66
CA ILE A 10 19.03 21.60 -25.98
C ILE A 10 17.58 21.16 -26.22
N THR A 11 17.34 19.96 -26.77
CA THR A 11 16.02 19.32 -26.67
C THR A 11 16.15 18.00 -25.93
N ALA A 12 15.91 18.10 -24.63
CA ALA A 12 15.36 17.04 -23.82
C ALA A 12 13.84 17.03 -24.04
N GLU A 13 13.29 15.93 -24.55
CA GLU A 13 11.84 15.65 -24.61
C GLU A 13 11.73 14.12 -24.79
N ALA A 14 11.63 13.28 -23.75
CA ALA A 14 10.47 13.11 -22.88
C ALA A 14 9.15 13.07 -23.67
N VAL A 15 9.02 12.11 -24.59
CA VAL A 15 7.72 11.75 -25.18
C VAL A 15 6.87 11.12 -24.08
N SER A 16 6.13 12.00 -23.40
CA SER A 16 5.02 11.70 -22.52
C SER A 16 3.81 11.51 -23.42
N ASP A 17 3.46 10.27 -23.75
CA ASP A 17 2.18 9.96 -24.41
C ASP A 17 1.04 10.20 -23.40
N GLU A 18 0.62 11.46 -23.29
CA GLU A 18 -0.66 11.86 -22.71
C GLU A 18 -1.77 11.47 -23.68
N LYS A 19 -2.40 10.31 -23.46
CA LYS A 19 -3.77 10.07 -23.94
C LYS A 19 -4.75 10.23 -22.79
N ASN A 20 -5.30 11.44 -22.75
CA ASN A 20 -6.55 11.82 -22.10
C ASN A 20 -7.67 10.83 -22.53
N ILE A 21 -8.29 10.18 -21.54
CA ILE A 21 -9.62 9.57 -21.67
C ILE A 21 -10.45 10.16 -20.53
N GLU A 22 -11.12 11.26 -20.84
CA GLU A 22 -12.16 11.85 -20.00
C GLU A 22 -13.41 10.97 -19.92
N GLU A 23 -14.18 11.27 -18.87
CA GLU A 23 -15.06 10.40 -18.12
C GLU A 23 -16.39 10.08 -18.82
N ASN A 24 -16.83 8.83 -18.69
CA ASN A 24 -18.24 8.51 -18.63
C ASN A 24 -18.45 7.38 -17.62
N GLY A 25 -19.50 7.47 -16.81
CA GLY A 25 -19.66 6.69 -15.57
C GLY A 25 -19.48 5.18 -15.70
N THR A 26 -19.06 4.55 -14.60
CA THR A 26 -18.89 3.10 -14.34
C THR A 26 -17.51 2.49 -14.70
N SER A 27 -16.85 1.93 -13.68
CA SER A 27 -15.58 1.16 -13.74
C SER A 27 -14.29 1.93 -14.11
N LYS A 28 -13.61 2.51 -13.12
CA LYS A 28 -12.21 3.00 -13.27
C LYS A 28 -11.33 1.89 -13.89
N MET A 29 -10.79 2.17 -15.07
CA MET A 29 -9.90 1.26 -15.78
C MET A 29 -8.65 0.97 -14.92
N ARG A 30 -8.40 -0.31 -14.63
CA ARG A 30 -7.27 -0.71 -13.79
C ARG A 30 -5.93 -0.41 -14.50
N LYS A 31 -5.02 0.28 -13.81
CA LYS A 31 -3.62 0.49 -14.24
C LYS A 31 -2.78 -0.77 -14.01
N CYS A 32 -1.67 -0.90 -14.73
CA CYS A 32 -0.74 -2.02 -14.62
C CYS A 32 0.11 -1.92 -13.35
N PRO A 33 0.01 -2.89 -12.41
CA PRO A 33 0.76 -2.83 -11.17
C PRO A 33 2.29 -2.87 -11.34
N LYS A 34 2.79 -3.60 -12.35
CA LYS A 34 4.25 -3.68 -12.59
C LYS A 34 4.78 -2.37 -13.18
N CYS A 35 4.07 -1.78 -14.14
CA CYS A 35 4.44 -0.47 -14.68
C CYS A 35 4.39 0.60 -13.60
N LYS A 36 3.36 0.60 -12.75
CA LYS A 36 3.25 1.53 -11.63
C LYS A 36 4.44 1.42 -10.67
N ALA A 37 4.93 0.20 -10.40
CA ALA A 37 6.11 -0.02 -9.56
C ALA A 37 7.43 0.54 -10.15
N HIS A 38 7.44 0.79 -11.45
CA HIS A 38 8.53 1.40 -12.21
C HIS A 38 8.23 2.85 -12.64
N GLY A 39 7.18 3.48 -12.10
CA GLY A 39 6.83 4.88 -12.37
C GLY A 39 6.05 5.13 -13.67
N GLN A 40 5.53 4.08 -14.31
CA GLN A 40 4.78 4.16 -15.57
C GLN A 40 3.30 3.83 -15.36
N ASP A 41 2.41 4.70 -15.80
CA ASP A 41 0.95 4.57 -15.58
C ASP A 41 0.23 4.04 -16.83
N THR A 42 0.49 2.79 -17.18
CA THR A 42 -0.17 2.14 -18.33
C THR A 42 -1.49 1.48 -17.93
N ILE A 43 -2.49 1.58 -18.80
CA ILE A 43 -3.77 0.85 -18.64
C ILE A 43 -3.51 -0.65 -18.78
N TRP A 44 -4.07 -1.48 -17.89
CA TRP A 44 -3.84 -2.94 -17.89
C TRP A 44 -4.52 -3.67 -19.05
N LYS A 45 -5.69 -3.19 -19.48
CA LYS A 45 -6.47 -3.81 -20.57
C LYS A 45 -5.62 -3.80 -21.85
N GLY A 46 -5.39 -4.98 -22.45
CA GLY A 46 -4.51 -5.16 -23.62
C GLY A 46 -2.99 -5.14 -23.32
N HIS A 47 -2.57 -4.60 -22.17
CA HIS A 47 -1.16 -4.39 -21.85
C HIS A 47 -0.43 -5.60 -21.25
N LYS A 48 -1.15 -6.61 -20.71
CA LYS A 48 -0.54 -7.76 -20.01
C LYS A 48 0.57 -8.47 -20.81
N ARG A 49 0.42 -8.63 -22.13
CA ARG A 49 1.40 -9.32 -22.99
C ARG A 49 2.55 -8.42 -23.42
N LEU A 50 2.27 -7.12 -23.61
CA LEU A 50 3.18 -6.09 -24.09
C LEU A 50 3.93 -5.36 -22.96
N CYS A 51 3.67 -5.73 -21.71
CA CYS A 51 4.28 -5.07 -20.55
C CYS A 51 5.81 -5.20 -20.59
N PRO A 52 6.56 -4.09 -20.61
CA PRO A 52 8.02 -4.12 -20.64
C PRO A 52 8.60 -4.79 -19.39
N TYR A 53 7.88 -4.68 -18.26
CA TYR A 53 8.26 -5.27 -16.98
C TYR A 53 7.67 -6.67 -16.74
N LYS A 54 7.09 -7.32 -17.76
CA LYS A 54 6.45 -8.65 -17.62
C LYS A 54 7.36 -9.66 -16.93
N ARG A 55 8.64 -9.68 -17.33
CA ARG A 55 9.70 -10.57 -16.81
C ARG A 55 10.68 -9.89 -15.86
N CYS A 56 10.37 -8.68 -15.37
CA CYS A 56 11.25 -8.00 -14.42
C CYS A 56 11.31 -8.77 -13.10
N SER A 57 12.52 -8.95 -12.57
CA SER A 57 12.83 -9.70 -11.33
C SER A 57 13.27 -8.79 -10.16
N CYS A 58 13.09 -7.47 -10.29
CA CYS A 58 13.41 -6.54 -9.21
C CYS A 58 12.53 -6.77 -7.96
N VAL A 59 12.97 -6.30 -6.80
CA VAL A 59 12.27 -6.50 -5.51
C VAL A 59 10.83 -5.97 -5.58
N ARG A 60 10.60 -4.79 -6.18
CA ARG A 60 9.26 -4.21 -6.33
C ARG A 60 8.33 -5.10 -7.16
N CYS A 61 8.83 -5.66 -8.27
CA CYS A 61 8.06 -6.56 -9.12
C CYS A 61 7.77 -7.90 -8.45
N LYS A 62 8.71 -8.45 -7.67
CA LYS A 62 8.48 -9.66 -6.86
C LYS A 62 7.33 -9.45 -5.86
N LEU A 63 7.30 -8.31 -5.16
CA LEU A 63 6.21 -7.95 -4.24
C LEU A 63 4.85 -7.81 -4.93
N VAL A 64 4.84 -7.28 -6.16
CA VAL A 64 3.62 -7.19 -6.97
C VAL A 64 3.09 -8.58 -7.35
N ASP A 65 3.97 -9.50 -7.72
CA ASP A 65 3.59 -10.87 -8.09
C ASP A 65 3.09 -11.66 -6.87
N GLU A 66 3.75 -11.50 -5.72
CA GLU A 66 3.33 -12.08 -4.44
C GLU A 66 1.93 -11.60 -4.02
N ARG A 67 1.72 -10.28 -4.05
CA ARG A 67 0.40 -9.69 -3.76
C ARG A 67 -0.70 -10.27 -4.67
N ARG A 68 -0.42 -10.46 -5.96
CA ARG A 68 -1.39 -11.07 -6.88
C ARG A 68 -1.66 -12.53 -6.54
N HIS A 69 -0.65 -13.26 -6.09
CA HIS A 69 -0.82 -14.63 -5.65
C HIS A 69 -1.76 -14.69 -4.45
N ILE A 70 -1.49 -13.90 -3.40
CA ILE A 70 -2.35 -13.78 -2.21
C ILE A 70 -3.78 -13.38 -2.59
N THR A 71 -3.95 -12.37 -3.45
CA THR A 71 -5.29 -11.95 -3.89
C THR A 71 -6.04 -13.07 -4.62
N LYS A 72 -5.34 -13.89 -5.44
CA LYS A 72 -5.99 -15.03 -6.09
C LYS A 72 -6.47 -16.07 -5.07
N GLN A 73 -5.68 -16.35 -4.04
CA GLN A 73 -6.05 -17.28 -2.98
C GLN A 73 -7.23 -16.76 -2.16
N GLN A 74 -7.20 -15.47 -1.80
CA GLN A 74 -8.31 -14.81 -1.12
C GLN A 74 -9.60 -14.88 -1.95
N VAL A 75 -9.52 -14.62 -3.26
CA VAL A 75 -10.67 -14.73 -4.17
C VAL A 75 -11.17 -16.18 -4.28
N ARG A 76 -10.28 -17.17 -4.24
CA ARG A 76 -10.64 -18.59 -4.23
C ARG A 76 -11.44 -18.95 -2.98
N LEU A 77 -10.93 -18.60 -1.81
CA LEU A 77 -11.62 -18.81 -0.53
C LEU A 77 -12.98 -18.11 -0.47
N TYR A 78 -13.05 -16.88 -0.97
CA TYR A 78 -14.31 -16.15 -1.02
C TYR A 78 -15.33 -16.78 -1.96
N ARG A 79 -14.88 -17.41 -3.06
CA ARG A 79 -15.75 -18.10 -4.02
C ARG A 79 -16.15 -19.51 -3.56
N ASN A 80 -15.31 -20.15 -2.76
CA ASN A 80 -15.50 -21.51 -2.25
C ASN A 80 -15.42 -21.48 -0.70
N PRO A 81 -16.49 -21.08 -0.01
CA PRO A 81 -16.49 -20.94 1.45
C PRO A 81 -16.28 -22.26 2.20
N ASP A 82 -16.60 -23.39 1.58
CA ASP A 82 -16.40 -24.74 2.13
C ASP A 82 -14.94 -25.24 1.97
N GLU A 83 -14.10 -24.50 1.25
CA GLU A 83 -12.70 -24.85 1.05
C GLU A 83 -11.87 -24.43 2.27
N SER A 84 -11.09 -25.37 2.82
CA SER A 84 -10.24 -25.05 3.97
C SER A 84 -9.13 -24.05 3.58
N PRO A 85 -8.76 -23.10 4.48
CA PRO A 85 -7.64 -22.20 4.24
C PRO A 85 -6.34 -22.93 3.92
N ALA A 86 -6.11 -24.11 4.49
CA ALA A 86 -4.93 -24.92 4.19
C ALA A 86 -4.90 -25.35 2.72
N ASP A 87 -6.04 -25.81 2.19
CA ASP A 87 -6.17 -26.28 0.80
C ASP A 87 -6.08 -25.16 -0.24
N ALA A 88 -6.57 -23.97 0.12
CA ALA A 88 -6.45 -22.80 -0.73
C ALA A 88 -5.01 -22.25 -0.79
N LEU A 89 -4.23 -22.50 0.26
CA LEU A 89 -2.85 -22.04 0.42
C LEU A 89 -1.79 -23.06 -0.01
N ASN A 90 -2.16 -24.31 -0.32
CA ASN A 90 -1.30 -25.45 -0.73
C ASN A 90 -0.52 -25.27 -2.06
N GLY A 91 -0.29 -24.04 -2.51
CA GLY A 91 0.60 -23.70 -3.65
C GLY A 91 1.63 -22.62 -3.31
N LEU A 92 1.81 -22.30 -2.02
CA LEU A 92 2.83 -21.38 -1.50
C LEU A 92 4.17 -22.07 -1.20
N ASP A 93 4.44 -23.24 -1.80
CA ASP A 93 5.72 -23.94 -1.62
C ASP A 93 6.95 -23.13 -2.08
N GLY A 94 6.74 -22.00 -2.77
CA GLY A 94 7.79 -20.99 -3.01
C GLY A 94 8.16 -20.13 -1.79
N ILE A 95 7.45 -20.29 -0.66
CA ILE A 95 7.65 -19.58 0.61
C ILE A 95 7.98 -20.58 1.75
N GLN A 96 7.99 -21.89 1.51
CA GLN A 96 8.48 -22.92 2.46
C GLN A 96 10.00 -22.91 2.67
N GLU A 97 10.71 -21.82 2.35
CA GLU A 97 12.01 -21.63 2.99
C GLU A 97 11.73 -21.16 4.41
N PRO A 98 12.30 -21.82 5.45
CA PRO A 98 12.15 -21.40 6.84
C PRO A 98 12.31 -19.88 6.93
N LEU A 99 11.45 -19.22 7.69
CA LEU A 99 11.49 -17.77 7.90
C LEU A 99 12.91 -17.28 8.18
N GLU A 100 13.67 -18.09 8.91
CA GLU A 100 15.11 -17.97 9.18
C GLU A 100 15.95 -17.78 7.91
N LYS A 101 15.81 -18.61 6.88
CA LYS A 101 16.57 -18.47 5.63
C LYS A 101 16.13 -17.28 4.77
N ARG A 102 14.86 -16.85 4.89
CA ARG A 102 14.37 -15.63 4.24
C ARG A 102 14.93 -14.37 4.90
N LEU A 103 15.01 -14.35 6.23
CA LEU A 103 15.69 -13.29 6.99
C LEU A 103 17.19 -13.23 6.66
N ASN A 104 17.85 -14.38 6.64
CA ASN A 104 19.30 -14.47 6.40
C ASN A 104 19.71 -14.02 4.99
N ARG A 105 18.85 -14.25 3.98
CA ARG A 105 19.08 -13.75 2.60
C ARG A 105 18.82 -12.26 2.43
N ALA A 106 17.95 -11.68 3.26
CA ALA A 106 17.60 -10.28 3.15
C ALA A 106 18.64 -9.35 3.78
N ALA A 107 19.61 -9.88 4.55
CA ALA A 107 20.62 -9.11 5.29
C ALA A 107 20.00 -7.85 5.92
N VAL A 108 18.81 -7.99 6.48
CA VAL A 108 18.24 -6.93 7.31
C VAL A 108 18.75 -7.28 8.69
N ASP A 109 19.72 -6.50 9.17
CA ASP A 109 20.26 -6.66 10.51
C ASP A 109 19.09 -6.89 11.47
N VAL A 110 19.11 -8.02 12.18
CA VAL A 110 18.07 -8.40 13.16
C VAL A 110 17.74 -7.24 14.12
N PRO A 111 18.71 -6.39 14.53
CA PRO A 111 18.44 -5.11 15.20
C PRO A 111 17.53 -4.14 14.45
N THR A 112 17.68 -3.97 13.14
CA THR A 112 16.87 -3.05 12.32
C THR A 112 15.42 -3.54 12.17
N LEU A 113 15.20 -4.86 12.02
CA LEU A 113 13.84 -5.41 12.02
C LEU A 113 13.16 -5.24 13.37
N TYR A 114 13.91 -5.49 14.46
CA TYR A 114 13.42 -5.24 15.82
C TYR A 114 13.08 -3.77 16.04
N LEU A 115 13.91 -2.84 15.55
CA LEU A 115 13.63 -1.40 15.61
C LEU A 115 12.40 -1.00 14.78
N VAL A 116 12.19 -1.57 13.59
CA VAL A 116 11.00 -1.28 12.76
C VAL A 116 9.73 -1.77 13.44
N ILE A 117 9.76 -2.99 14.00
CA ILE A 117 8.61 -3.56 14.72
C ILE A 117 8.35 -2.74 16.00
N LEU A 118 9.38 -2.44 16.79
CA LEU A 118 9.23 -1.61 17.99
C LEU A 118 8.72 -0.22 17.67
N LYS A 119 9.17 0.40 16.57
CA LYS A 119 8.72 1.74 16.15
C LYS A 119 7.26 1.73 15.66
N ALA A 120 6.84 0.66 14.99
CA ALA A 120 5.44 0.45 14.63
C ALA A 120 4.57 0.26 15.89
N CYS A 121 5.00 -0.61 16.82
CA CYS A 121 4.29 -0.83 18.09
C CYS A 121 4.22 0.43 18.96
N HIS A 122 5.29 1.24 18.99
CA HIS A 122 5.29 2.51 19.73
C HIS A 122 4.30 3.51 19.13
N TYR A 123 4.30 3.65 17.80
CA TYR A 123 3.37 4.54 17.10
C TYR A 123 1.91 4.13 17.29
N ASP A 124 1.60 2.84 17.22
CA ASP A 124 0.25 2.32 17.46
C ASP A 124 -0.19 2.51 18.92
N LEU A 125 0.74 2.38 19.89
CA LEU A 125 0.47 2.62 21.30
C LEU A 125 0.22 4.11 21.58
N GLU A 126 1.06 5.00 21.07
CA GLU A 126 0.91 6.46 21.21
C GLU A 126 -0.42 6.93 20.61
N ARG A 127 -0.77 6.44 19.41
CA ARG A 127 -2.04 6.75 18.76
C ARG A 127 -3.24 6.25 19.57
N SER A 128 -3.15 5.04 20.12
CA SER A 128 -4.19 4.48 20.98
C SER A 128 -4.34 5.30 22.27
N MET A 129 -3.23 5.74 22.88
CA MET A 129 -3.25 6.60 24.06
C MET A 129 -3.89 7.95 23.80
N MET A 130 -3.67 8.57 22.62
CA MET A 130 -4.34 9.83 22.26
C MET A 130 -5.85 9.67 22.14
N VAL A 131 -6.33 8.59 21.51
CA VAL A 131 -7.78 8.31 21.40
C VAL A 131 -8.40 8.10 22.79
N ILE A 132 -7.71 7.38 23.67
CA ILE A 132 -8.17 7.18 25.05
C ILE A 132 -8.17 8.49 25.84
N ALA A 133 -7.17 9.35 25.65
CA ALA A 133 -7.11 10.66 26.31
C ALA A 133 -8.26 11.57 25.88
N GLN A 134 -8.58 11.60 24.59
CA GLN A 134 -9.72 12.36 24.08
C GLN A 134 -11.05 11.82 24.64
N ALA A 135 -11.24 10.50 24.65
CA ALA A 135 -12.44 9.89 25.23
C ALA A 135 -12.59 10.19 26.73
N LYS A 136 -11.48 10.30 27.48
CA LYS A 136 -11.50 10.69 28.89
C LYS A 136 -11.98 12.12 29.10
N GLU A 137 -11.56 13.06 28.25
CA GLU A 137 -12.04 14.46 28.32
C GLU A 137 -13.52 14.55 27.95
N GLU A 138 -13.97 13.81 26.94
CA GLU A 138 -15.39 13.75 26.57
C GLU A 138 -16.26 13.20 27.71
N ILE A 139 -15.81 12.14 28.39
CA ILE A 139 -16.49 11.58 29.57
C ILE A 139 -16.53 12.59 30.71
N LYS A 140 -15.42 13.29 30.98
CA LYS A 140 -15.34 14.29 32.05
C LYS A 140 -16.32 15.44 31.79
N HIS A 141 -16.35 15.96 30.56
CA HIS A 141 -17.28 17.01 30.17
C HIS A 141 -18.74 16.53 30.26
N ALA A 142 -19.04 15.30 29.85
CA ALA A 142 -20.38 14.73 29.98
C ALA A 142 -20.81 14.58 31.46
N GLN A 143 -19.89 14.21 32.35
CA GLN A 143 -20.14 14.15 33.79
C GLN A 143 -20.43 15.54 34.37
N GLU A 144 -19.63 16.54 34.02
CA GLU A 144 -19.85 17.93 34.45
C GLU A 144 -21.21 18.45 33.98
N GLN A 145 -21.57 18.23 32.71
CA GLN A 145 -22.88 18.58 32.18
C GLN A 145 -24.03 17.86 32.89
N ALA A 146 -23.87 16.57 33.20
CA ALA A 146 -24.86 15.81 33.95
C ALA A 146 -25.03 16.35 35.38
N THR A 147 -23.93 16.75 36.05
CA THR A 147 -24.00 17.38 37.38
C THR A 147 -24.69 18.73 37.35
N LEU A 148 -24.40 19.58 36.34
CA LEU A 148 -25.06 20.87 36.16
C LEU A 148 -26.55 20.70 35.89
N TYR A 149 -26.91 19.77 35.00
CA TYR A 149 -28.31 19.46 34.69
C TYR A 149 -29.07 18.93 35.92
N SER A 150 -28.45 18.04 36.69
CA SER A 150 -29.02 17.55 37.95
C SER A 150 -29.22 18.67 38.97
N GLN A 151 -28.28 19.61 39.11
CA GLN A 151 -28.43 20.76 40.00
C GLN A 151 -29.58 21.68 39.53
N MET A 152 -29.73 21.88 38.23
CA MET A 152 -30.76 22.72 37.64
C MET A 152 -32.18 22.17 37.81
N LEU A 153 -32.34 20.83 37.84
CA LEU A 153 -33.62 20.16 38.07
C LEU A 153 -34.01 20.04 39.55
N CYS A 154 -33.08 20.31 40.48
CA CYS A 154 -33.33 20.30 41.93
C CYS A 154 -33.75 21.67 42.50
N PHE A 155 -33.89 22.69 41.65
CA PHE A 155 -34.53 23.98 41.94
C PHE A 155 -35.92 24.05 41.31
#